data_AF-A0A7W2FYS0-F1
#
_entry.id   AF-A0A7W2FYS0-F1
#
_cell.length_a   1.000
_cell.length_b   1.000
_cell.length_c   1.000
_cell.angle_alpha   90.00
_cell.angle_beta   90.00
_cell.angle_gamma   90.00
#
_symmetry.space_group_name_H-M   'P 1'
#
loop_
_entity.id
_entity.type
_entity.pdbx_description
1 polymer ?
#
loop_
_entity_poly.entity_id
_entity_poly.type
_entity_poly.pdbx_seq_one_letter_code
_entity_poly.pdbx_strand_id
1 'polypeptide(L)'
;MKKRILFLFIALPTTFFAQEKSCEERATSLLVEKIKTYKSTDLIPYYSEKDDKWGLFHKITKKKVTEPVLHDSYFFTPNLNFYYSLSTSSNDYEDGCHGKIAGSNEGYAIISTETSPRTLEMMQAPYNQEKISNKHRVKENVAGFEVDANGNISNFNPKFYDATQDNHLLFNVFKFQNKYYAVAKKVLNGKTYFSIINQQGEAFPHLKNLEFFPDRKQIYSKDKDVWFLIQPTENQYNFVSLLKGKKLKETFNESYNWRHNQQNFAYAIMKTNDEFGLLDLVSMKWKIKPSKKNDFGYLKFSCSEPLAINYEKDEFSYRENVVIPTEMILENRKKAFIYIENDNRNYYDLKLNLYKPID
;
A
#
# COMPACT_ATOMS: atom_id res chain seq x y z
N MET A 1 -78.36 -15.56 -43.45
CA MET A 1 -76.92 -15.72 -43.13
C MET A 1 -76.66 -15.17 -41.72
N LYS A 2 -76.19 -16.02 -40.80
CA LYS A 2 -75.86 -15.66 -39.41
C LYS A 2 -74.58 -14.83 -39.38
N LYS A 3 -74.62 -13.60 -38.83
CA LYS A 3 -73.41 -12.81 -38.51
C LYS A 3 -72.87 -13.27 -37.15
N ARG A 4 -71.67 -13.85 -37.13
CA ARG A 4 -70.92 -14.15 -35.91
C ARG A 4 -70.14 -12.90 -35.50
N ILE A 5 -70.32 -12.45 -34.26
CA ILE A 5 -69.48 -11.43 -33.63
C ILE A 5 -68.29 -12.18 -33.00
N LEU A 6 -67.08 -11.84 -33.42
CA LEU A 6 -65.83 -12.36 -32.88
C LEU A 6 -65.35 -11.40 -31.79
N PHE A 7 -65.29 -11.87 -30.54
CA PHE A 7 -64.66 -11.13 -29.44
C PHE A 7 -63.13 -11.30 -29.52
N LEU A 8 -62.41 -10.20 -29.73
CA LEU A 8 -60.96 -10.16 -29.60
C LEU A 8 -60.61 -9.95 -28.11
N PHE A 9 -60.01 -10.96 -27.48
CA PHE A 9 -59.32 -10.79 -26.20
C PHE A 9 -57.94 -10.17 -26.48
N ILE A 10 -57.78 -8.90 -26.09
CA ILE A 10 -56.49 -8.22 -26.09
C ILE A 10 -55.76 -8.67 -24.82
N ALA A 11 -54.88 -9.66 -24.96
CA ALA A 11 -53.88 -9.97 -23.95
C ALA A 11 -52.82 -8.87 -23.98
N LEU A 12 -52.88 -7.95 -23.01
CA LEU A 12 -51.81 -6.99 -22.76
C LEU A 12 -50.59 -7.77 -22.25
N PRO A 13 -49.43 -7.69 -22.91
CA PRO A 13 -48.20 -8.23 -22.33
C PRO A 13 -47.81 -7.32 -21.16
N THR A 14 -47.95 -7.81 -19.94
CA THR A 14 -47.33 -7.19 -18.77
C THR A 14 -45.83 -7.45 -18.85
N THR A 15 -45.10 -6.58 -19.55
CA THR A 15 -43.65 -6.47 -19.38
C THR A 15 -43.42 -5.92 -17.97
N PHE A 16 -43.30 -6.82 -16.99
CA PHE A 16 -42.66 -6.50 -15.73
C PHE A 16 -41.19 -6.21 -16.05
N PHE A 17 -40.84 -4.93 -16.23
CA PHE A 17 -39.45 -4.52 -16.11
C PHE A 17 -39.06 -4.83 -14.67
N ALA A 18 -38.28 -5.88 -14.46
CA ALA A 18 -37.63 -6.11 -13.18
C ALA A 18 -36.76 -4.87 -12.91
N GLN A 19 -37.14 -4.06 -11.93
CA GLN A 19 -36.39 -2.88 -11.55
C GLN A 19 -35.00 -3.33 -11.10
N GLU A 20 -33.96 -2.78 -11.73
CA GLU A 20 -32.58 -3.08 -11.38
C GLU A 20 -32.32 -2.65 -9.94
N LYS A 21 -31.75 -3.55 -9.13
CA LYS A 21 -31.48 -3.26 -7.72
C LYS A 21 -30.43 -2.17 -7.59
N SER A 22 -30.62 -1.24 -6.66
CA SER A 22 -29.62 -0.23 -6.37
C SER A 22 -28.33 -0.86 -5.79
N CYS A 23 -27.20 -0.14 -5.85
CA CYS A 23 -25.97 -0.61 -5.22
C CYS A 23 -26.12 -0.82 -3.71
N GLU A 24 -26.93 0.00 -3.04
CA GLU A 24 -27.24 -0.16 -1.62
C GLU A 24 -28.03 -1.45 -1.34
N GLU A 25 -29.04 -1.76 -2.15
CA GLU A 25 -29.82 -3.00 -2.03
C GLU A 25 -28.97 -4.24 -2.31
N ARG A 26 -28.07 -4.17 -3.30
CA ARG A 26 -27.11 -5.24 -3.61
C ARG A 26 -26.12 -5.44 -2.47
N ALA A 27 -25.50 -4.36 -1.98
CA ALA A 27 -24.56 -4.42 -0.85
C ALA A 27 -25.24 -5.00 0.40
N THR A 28 -26.48 -4.58 0.66
CA THR A 28 -27.26 -5.08 1.79
C THR A 28 -27.50 -6.59 1.68
N SER A 29 -28.09 -7.04 0.57
CA SER A 29 -28.54 -8.43 0.40
C SER A 29 -27.42 -9.43 0.14
N LEU A 30 -26.36 -9.02 -0.57
CA LEU A 30 -25.23 -9.90 -0.94
C LEU A 30 -24.12 -9.91 0.12
N LEU A 31 -23.93 -8.82 0.86
CA LEU A 31 -22.89 -8.70 1.89
C LEU A 31 -23.46 -8.53 3.30
N VAL A 32 -24.06 -7.38 3.62
CA VAL A 32 -24.38 -6.96 5.00
C VAL A 32 -25.22 -8.00 5.74
N GLU A 33 -26.32 -8.47 5.14
CA GLU A 33 -27.20 -9.46 5.76
C GLU A 33 -26.53 -10.80 6.05
N LYS A 34 -25.52 -11.16 5.24
CA LYS A 34 -24.75 -12.41 5.37
C LYS A 34 -23.70 -12.30 6.46
N ILE A 35 -23.09 -11.13 6.62
CA ILE A 35 -21.94 -10.92 7.50
C ILE A 35 -22.29 -10.35 8.88
N LYS A 36 -23.47 -9.77 9.07
CA LYS A 36 -23.86 -9.02 10.29
C LYS A 36 -23.73 -9.75 11.63
N THR A 37 -23.71 -11.09 11.62
CA THR A 37 -23.57 -11.90 12.84
C THR A 37 -22.11 -12.22 13.19
N TYR A 38 -21.16 -11.88 12.33
CA TYR A 38 -19.74 -12.15 12.53
C TYR A 38 -19.01 -10.88 12.97
N LYS A 39 -17.80 -11.05 13.51
CA LYS A 39 -16.88 -9.93 13.70
C LYS A 39 -16.19 -9.64 12.38
N SER A 40 -16.04 -8.37 12.02
CA SER A 40 -15.43 -7.97 10.74
C SER A 40 -14.00 -8.51 10.58
N THR A 41 -13.21 -8.54 11.65
CA THR A 41 -11.83 -9.06 11.66
C THR A 41 -11.72 -10.58 11.52
N ASP A 42 -12.84 -11.29 11.66
CA ASP A 42 -12.90 -12.75 11.54
C ASP A 42 -13.35 -13.20 10.14
N LEU A 43 -13.70 -12.25 9.27
CA LEU A 43 -14.02 -12.48 7.88
C LEU A 43 -12.75 -12.32 7.03
N ILE A 44 -12.45 -13.33 6.21
CA ILE A 44 -11.29 -13.36 5.31
C ILE A 44 -11.82 -13.56 3.90
N PRO A 45 -11.27 -12.87 2.88
CA PRO A 45 -11.61 -13.14 1.49
C PRO A 45 -11.19 -14.56 1.08
N TYR A 46 -11.96 -15.18 0.19
CA TYR A 46 -11.57 -16.38 -0.53
C TYR A 46 -11.89 -16.21 -2.01
N TYR A 47 -11.05 -16.78 -2.86
CA TYR A 47 -11.24 -16.70 -4.30
C TYR A 47 -12.01 -17.90 -4.84
N SER A 48 -12.93 -17.67 -5.76
CA SER A 48 -13.65 -18.70 -6.52
C SER A 48 -13.12 -18.74 -7.95
N GLU A 49 -12.46 -19.83 -8.33
CA GLU A 49 -12.00 -20.03 -9.72
C GLU A 49 -13.17 -20.13 -10.70
N LYS A 50 -14.32 -20.64 -10.25
CA LYS A 50 -15.51 -20.80 -11.08
C LYS A 50 -16.11 -19.44 -11.47
N ASP A 51 -16.15 -18.51 -10.53
CA ASP A 51 -16.85 -17.23 -10.68
C ASP A 51 -15.89 -16.08 -11.02
N ASP A 52 -14.56 -16.31 -10.94
CA ASP A 52 -13.49 -15.31 -11.05
C ASP A 52 -13.73 -14.10 -10.12
N LYS A 53 -14.25 -14.39 -8.93
CA LYS A 53 -14.62 -13.39 -7.92
C LYS A 53 -14.24 -13.86 -6.52
N TRP A 54 -14.28 -12.91 -5.60
CA TRP A 54 -13.99 -13.12 -4.19
C TRP A 54 -15.26 -13.12 -3.34
N GLY A 55 -15.32 -14.04 -2.38
CA GLY A 55 -16.32 -14.04 -1.32
C GLY A 55 -15.63 -13.90 0.03
N LEU A 56 -16.41 -13.92 1.11
CA LEU A 56 -15.90 -13.89 2.49
C LEU A 56 -16.22 -15.21 3.18
N PHE A 57 -15.26 -15.72 3.96
CA PHE A 57 -15.46 -16.88 4.84
C PHE A 57 -15.03 -16.54 6.27
N HIS A 58 -15.60 -17.26 7.23
CA HIS A 58 -15.29 -17.06 8.65
C HIS A 58 -14.04 -17.84 9.05
N LYS A 59 -13.02 -17.16 9.55
CA LYS A 59 -11.67 -17.73 9.76
C LYS A 59 -11.61 -18.84 10.82
N ILE A 60 -12.54 -18.84 11.77
CA ILE A 60 -12.61 -19.80 12.88
C ILE A 60 -13.35 -21.06 12.42
N THR A 61 -14.58 -20.91 11.92
CA THR A 61 -15.39 -22.06 11.49
C THR A 61 -15.05 -22.57 10.09
N LYS A 62 -14.25 -21.81 9.34
CA LYS A 62 -13.89 -22.03 7.93
C LYS A 62 -15.09 -22.06 6.97
N LYS A 63 -16.28 -21.67 7.41
CA LYS A 63 -17.50 -21.68 6.59
C LYS A 63 -17.50 -20.47 5.64
N LYS A 64 -17.83 -20.69 4.36
CA LYS A 64 -18.14 -19.62 3.39
C LYS A 64 -19.39 -18.85 3.87
N VAL A 65 -19.29 -17.52 3.94
CA VAL A 65 -20.31 -16.63 4.52
C VAL A 65 -21.08 -15.91 3.41
N THR A 66 -20.38 -15.43 2.39
CA THR A 66 -20.99 -14.80 1.20
C THR A 66 -20.73 -15.66 -0.03
N GLU A 67 -21.55 -15.49 -1.06
CA GLU A 67 -21.18 -15.93 -2.40
C GLU A 67 -20.02 -15.05 -2.94
N PRO A 68 -19.29 -15.51 -3.98
CA PRO A 68 -18.23 -14.73 -4.61
C PRO A 68 -18.81 -13.59 -5.45
N VAL A 69 -18.73 -12.36 -4.92
CA VAL A 69 -19.34 -11.15 -5.53
C VAL A 69 -18.40 -9.95 -5.55
N LEU A 70 -17.22 -10.07 -4.95
CA LEU A 70 -16.21 -9.00 -4.88
C LEU A 70 -15.18 -9.16 -6.00
N HIS A 71 -14.75 -8.05 -6.59
CA HIS A 71 -13.74 -8.05 -7.65
C HIS A 71 -12.33 -8.38 -7.10
N ASP A 72 -11.99 -7.90 -5.91
CA ASP A 72 -10.69 -8.15 -5.25
C ASP A 72 -10.81 -8.73 -3.83
N SER A 73 -9.66 -9.10 -3.26
CA SER A 73 -9.51 -9.57 -1.88
C SER A 73 -9.63 -8.44 -0.84
N TYR A 74 -10.84 -7.93 -0.63
CA TYR A 74 -11.08 -6.87 0.34
C TYR A 74 -11.16 -7.40 1.79
N PHE A 75 -10.32 -6.82 2.66
CA PHE A 75 -10.35 -7.01 4.11
C PHE A 75 -10.94 -5.77 4.80
N PHE A 76 -11.55 -5.95 5.97
CA PHE A 76 -11.97 -4.85 6.83
C PHE A 76 -10.78 -4.13 7.48
N THR A 77 -10.56 -2.85 7.12
CA THR A 77 -9.38 -2.07 7.54
C THR A 77 -9.63 -0.58 7.90
N PRO A 78 -10.55 -0.23 8.82
CA PRO A 78 -11.51 -1.08 9.54
C PRO A 78 -12.80 -1.30 8.76
N ASN A 79 -12.98 -0.55 7.68
CA ASN A 79 -14.12 -0.63 6.77
C ASN A 79 -13.82 -1.58 5.63
N LEU A 80 -14.86 -2.14 5.02
CA LEU A 80 -14.77 -2.85 3.75
C LEU A 80 -14.98 -1.84 2.63
N ASN A 81 -13.88 -1.41 2.01
CA ASN A 81 -13.90 -0.62 0.78
C ASN A 81 -13.85 -1.58 -0.40
N PHE A 82 -14.85 -1.54 -1.27
CA PHE A 82 -14.92 -2.38 -2.46
C PHE A 82 -15.12 -1.51 -3.70
N TYR A 83 -14.54 -1.97 -4.81
CA TYR A 83 -14.60 -1.30 -6.10
C TYR A 83 -15.06 -2.28 -7.17
N TYR A 84 -15.81 -1.79 -8.15
CA TYR A 84 -16.31 -2.59 -9.29
C TYR A 84 -16.96 -3.92 -8.87
N SER A 85 -17.56 -4.01 -7.68
CA SER A 85 -18.02 -5.28 -7.11
C SER A 85 -19.53 -5.42 -7.21
N LEU A 86 -20.05 -6.58 -6.81
CA LEU A 86 -21.47 -6.90 -6.77
C LEU A 86 -22.15 -6.99 -8.14
N SER A 87 -21.37 -6.91 -9.23
CA SER A 87 -21.84 -6.97 -10.62
C SER A 87 -22.66 -8.24 -10.90
N THR A 88 -23.71 -8.08 -11.71
CA THR A 88 -24.57 -9.17 -12.22
C THR A 88 -24.16 -9.59 -13.62
N SER A 89 -23.33 -8.79 -14.30
CA SER A 89 -22.77 -9.12 -15.60
C SER A 89 -21.42 -9.85 -15.46
N SER A 90 -20.88 -10.30 -16.59
CA SER A 90 -19.52 -10.80 -16.65
C SER A 90 -18.48 -9.67 -16.66
N ASN A 91 -18.90 -8.42 -16.83
CA ASN A 91 -18.02 -7.26 -16.90
C ASN A 91 -18.31 -6.31 -15.74
N ASP A 92 -17.56 -6.50 -14.66
CA ASP A 92 -17.65 -5.73 -13.41
C ASP A 92 -17.56 -4.20 -13.62
N TYR A 93 -16.99 -3.72 -14.73
CA TYR A 93 -16.90 -2.30 -15.07
C TYR A 93 -18.20 -1.70 -15.64
N GLU A 94 -19.17 -2.52 -16.05
CA GLU A 94 -20.42 -2.05 -16.65
C GLU A 94 -21.52 -1.79 -15.62
N ASP A 95 -21.70 -2.72 -14.67
CA ASP A 95 -22.77 -2.66 -13.68
C ASP A 95 -22.28 -2.88 -12.24
N GLY A 96 -20.96 -2.85 -12.00
CA GLY A 96 -20.39 -2.96 -10.67
C GLY A 96 -20.63 -1.72 -9.82
N CYS A 97 -20.52 -1.91 -8.51
CA CYS A 97 -20.69 -0.90 -7.48
C CYS A 97 -19.34 -0.61 -6.80
N HIS A 98 -19.14 0.67 -6.48
CA HIS A 98 -18.15 1.09 -5.49
C HIS A 98 -18.86 1.34 -4.18
N GLY A 99 -18.18 1.10 -3.07
CA GLY A 99 -18.77 1.41 -1.79
C GLY A 99 -17.87 1.13 -0.61
N LYS A 100 -18.38 1.58 0.53
CA LYS A 100 -17.73 1.49 1.83
C LYS A 100 -18.74 1.03 2.86
N ILE A 101 -18.45 -0.08 3.52
CA ILE A 101 -19.27 -0.65 4.60
C ILE A 101 -18.46 -0.60 5.89
N ALA A 102 -19.08 -0.09 6.96
CA ALA A 102 -18.46 0.00 8.27
C ALA A 102 -18.18 -1.40 8.87
N GLY A 103 -17.26 -1.47 9.83
CA GLY A 103 -16.97 -2.72 10.55
C GLY A 103 -18.11 -3.19 11.48
N SER A 104 -17.93 -4.35 12.12
CA SER A 104 -18.95 -4.91 13.04
C SER A 104 -19.25 -4.01 14.25
N ASN A 105 -18.29 -3.17 14.67
CA ASN A 105 -18.46 -2.21 15.77
C ASN A 105 -19.49 -1.11 15.45
N GLU A 106 -19.74 -0.86 14.17
CA GLU A 106 -20.70 0.12 13.66
C GLU A 106 -21.91 -0.57 13.00
N GLY A 107 -22.12 -1.85 13.31
CA GLY A 107 -23.28 -2.60 12.84
C GLY A 107 -23.31 -2.82 11.32
N TYR A 108 -22.17 -2.72 10.63
CA TYR A 108 -22.08 -2.83 9.17
C TYR A 108 -22.92 -1.78 8.41
N ALA A 109 -23.01 -0.56 8.96
CA ALA A 109 -23.64 0.56 8.27
C ALA A 109 -23.00 0.79 6.89
N ILE A 110 -23.85 1.02 5.88
CA ILE A 110 -23.39 1.45 4.56
C ILE A 110 -23.00 2.93 4.67
N ILE A 111 -21.73 3.23 4.45
CA ILE A 111 -21.18 4.60 4.52
C ILE A 111 -21.37 5.30 3.18
N SER A 112 -21.08 4.58 2.09
CA SER A 112 -21.31 5.06 0.73
C SER A 112 -21.50 3.89 -0.23
N THR A 113 -22.32 4.09 -1.24
CA THR A 113 -22.35 3.25 -2.43
C THR A 113 -22.64 4.11 -3.65
N GLU A 114 -21.99 3.81 -4.75
CA GLU A 114 -22.25 4.42 -6.05
C GLU A 114 -22.12 3.36 -7.15
N THR A 115 -22.92 3.51 -8.20
CA THR A 115 -22.71 2.75 -9.43
C THR A 115 -21.38 3.18 -10.03
N SER A 116 -20.58 2.23 -10.50
CA SER A 116 -19.32 2.53 -11.14
C SER A 116 -19.52 3.43 -12.37
N PRO A 117 -19.07 4.69 -12.38
CA PRO A 117 -19.21 5.51 -13.56
C PRO A 117 -18.25 5.01 -14.65
N ARG A 118 -18.71 4.95 -15.91
CA ARG A 118 -17.83 5.14 -17.08
C ARG A 118 -17.45 6.63 -17.14
N THR A 119 -16.72 7.13 -16.16
CA THR A 119 -15.99 8.37 -16.38
C THR A 119 -14.58 7.99 -16.75
N LEU A 120 -14.34 7.96 -18.07
CA LEU A 120 -13.03 8.34 -18.59
C LEU A 120 -12.73 9.69 -17.95
N GLU A 121 -11.96 9.70 -16.86
CA GLU A 121 -11.38 10.93 -16.37
C GLU A 121 -10.60 11.48 -17.57
N MET A 122 -11.13 12.55 -18.16
CA MET A 122 -10.38 13.32 -19.13
C MET A 122 -9.12 13.74 -18.40
N MET A 123 -7.98 13.14 -18.74
CA MET A 123 -6.68 13.53 -18.20
C MET A 123 -6.62 15.05 -18.30
N GLN A 124 -6.67 15.73 -17.15
CA GLN A 124 -6.47 17.17 -17.14
C GLN A 124 -5.12 17.42 -17.79
N ALA A 125 -5.08 18.36 -18.74
CA ALA A 125 -3.83 18.78 -19.35
C ALA A 125 -2.83 19.08 -18.22
N PRO A 126 -1.58 18.60 -18.32
CA PRO A 126 -0.61 18.74 -17.25
C PRO A 126 -0.56 20.21 -16.82
N TYR A 127 -0.83 20.45 -15.54
CA TYR A 127 -0.75 21.78 -14.96
C TYR A 127 0.69 22.30 -15.14
N ASN A 128 0.87 23.36 -15.94
CA ASN A 128 2.16 23.99 -16.13
C ASN A 128 2.56 24.67 -14.82
N GLN A 129 3.30 23.95 -13.97
CA GLN A 129 3.95 24.56 -12.82
C GLN A 129 5.04 25.52 -13.31
N GLU A 130 4.99 26.78 -12.89
CA GLU A 130 6.07 27.73 -13.14
C GLU A 130 7.37 27.18 -12.54
N LYS A 131 8.40 27.05 -13.38
CA LYS A 131 9.71 26.58 -12.94
C LYS A 131 10.39 27.68 -12.13
N ILE A 132 10.34 27.56 -10.81
CA ILE A 132 11.04 28.47 -9.89
C ILE A 132 12.55 28.26 -10.06
N SER A 133 13.28 29.32 -10.39
CA SER A 133 14.74 29.27 -10.55
C SER A 133 15.44 28.99 -9.22
N ASN A 134 16.44 28.11 -9.23
CA ASN A 134 17.21 27.75 -8.05
C ASN A 134 18.49 28.59 -7.86
N LYS A 135 18.90 29.35 -8.88
CA LYS A 135 20.14 30.14 -8.87
C LYS A 135 20.32 31.04 -7.64
N HIS A 136 19.24 31.65 -7.14
CA HIS A 136 19.29 32.56 -5.97
C HIS A 136 19.63 31.86 -4.63
N ARG A 137 19.46 30.53 -4.59
CA ARG A 137 19.68 29.65 -3.43
C ARG A 137 21.12 29.11 -3.37
N VAL A 138 21.92 29.35 -4.41
CA VAL A 138 23.33 28.95 -4.47
C VAL A 138 24.18 29.91 -3.64
N LYS A 139 24.91 29.39 -2.65
CA LYS A 139 25.70 30.18 -1.69
C LYS A 139 27.08 29.56 -1.43
N GLU A 140 28.16 30.29 -1.70
CA GLU A 140 29.54 29.83 -1.47
C GLU A 140 29.87 29.58 0.00
N ASN A 141 29.27 30.37 0.90
CA ASN A 141 29.49 30.27 2.35
C ASN A 141 28.72 29.10 3.01
N VAL A 142 27.87 28.40 2.27
CA VAL A 142 27.18 27.19 2.74
C VAL A 142 28.07 25.98 2.44
N ALA A 143 28.43 25.20 3.46
CA ALA A 143 29.32 24.04 3.30
C ALA A 143 28.69 22.90 2.48
N GLY A 144 27.41 22.60 2.76
CA GLY A 144 26.64 21.61 2.02
C GLY A 144 25.26 22.13 1.64
N PHE A 145 24.34 22.15 2.60
CA PHE A 145 22.99 22.70 2.42
C PHE A 145 22.37 23.17 3.74
N GLU A 146 21.42 24.08 3.61
CA GLU A 146 20.57 24.60 4.67
C GLU A 146 19.12 24.24 4.38
N VAL A 147 18.29 24.25 5.42
CA VAL A 147 16.85 23.99 5.31
C VAL A 147 16.05 25.11 5.96
N ASP A 148 14.83 25.32 5.49
CA ASP A 148 13.86 26.23 6.09
C ASP A 148 13.16 25.60 7.32
N ALA A 149 12.23 26.35 7.92
CA ALA A 149 11.44 25.89 9.07
C ALA A 149 10.59 24.64 8.77
N ASN A 150 10.27 24.40 7.50
CA ASN A 150 9.50 23.24 7.04
C ASN A 150 10.40 22.05 6.69
N GLY A 151 11.73 22.19 6.77
CA GLY A 151 12.70 21.17 6.41
C GLY A 151 12.97 21.06 4.91
N ASN A 152 12.46 21.99 4.09
CA ASN A 152 12.81 22.07 2.68
C ASN A 152 14.18 22.72 2.55
N ILE A 153 14.93 22.38 1.50
CA ILE A 153 16.21 23.07 1.23
C ILE A 153 15.95 24.57 1.12
N SER A 154 16.78 25.41 1.72
CA SER A 154 16.71 26.87 1.58
C SER A 154 17.86 27.35 0.71
N ASN A 155 19.09 27.02 1.10
CA ASN A 155 20.33 27.33 0.38
C ASN A 155 21.20 26.08 0.20
N PHE A 156 22.09 26.07 -0.79
CA PHE A 156 23.04 24.98 -1.01
C PHE A 156 24.34 25.46 -1.65
N ASN A 157 25.40 24.68 -1.42
CA ASN A 157 26.71 24.94 -2.00
C ASN A 157 26.68 24.77 -3.53
N PRO A 158 27.41 25.58 -4.32
CA PRO A 158 27.51 25.44 -5.78
C PRO A 158 27.88 24.04 -6.28
N LYS A 159 28.63 23.24 -5.50
CA LYS A 159 28.98 21.86 -5.87
C LYS A 159 27.76 20.93 -6.03
N PHE A 160 26.60 21.34 -5.50
CA PHE A 160 25.32 20.63 -5.62
C PHE A 160 24.34 21.32 -6.57
N TYR A 161 24.82 22.18 -7.46
CA TYR A 161 23.99 22.90 -8.43
C TYR A 161 24.21 22.35 -9.85
N ASP A 162 23.12 22.03 -10.55
CA ASP A 162 23.12 21.81 -11.99
C ASP A 162 22.71 23.12 -12.69
N ALA A 163 23.70 23.85 -13.20
CA ALA A 163 23.48 25.12 -13.88
C ALA A 163 22.73 24.98 -15.22
N THR A 164 22.81 23.81 -15.87
CA THR A 164 22.13 23.54 -17.14
C THR A 164 20.64 23.35 -16.91
N GLN A 165 20.28 22.62 -15.86
CA GLN A 165 18.88 22.36 -15.52
C GLN A 165 18.29 23.38 -14.55
N ASP A 166 19.09 24.31 -14.01
CA ASP A 166 18.71 25.24 -12.93
C ASP A 166 18.03 24.51 -11.76
N ASN A 167 18.70 23.45 -11.28
CA ASN A 167 18.18 22.60 -10.23
C ASN A 167 19.27 22.17 -9.24
N HIS A 168 18.88 21.86 -8.00
CA HIS A 168 19.81 21.27 -7.04
C HIS A 168 19.93 19.76 -7.25
N LEU A 169 21.11 19.22 -6.95
CA LEU A 169 21.45 17.81 -7.02
C LEU A 169 21.19 17.08 -5.69
N LEU A 170 20.32 17.63 -4.85
CA LEU A 170 19.96 17.12 -3.53
C LEU A 170 18.54 16.58 -3.52
N PHE A 171 18.33 15.38 -3.00
CA PHE A 171 17.06 14.66 -2.99
C PHE A 171 16.77 14.06 -1.61
N ASN A 172 15.51 13.71 -1.38
CA ASN A 172 15.04 12.99 -0.18
C ASN A 172 15.59 13.57 1.13
N VAL A 173 15.49 14.89 1.32
CA VAL A 173 15.94 15.54 2.56
C VAL A 173 15.14 15.02 3.76
N PHE A 174 15.84 14.66 4.83
CA PHE A 174 15.21 14.13 6.04
C PHE A 174 15.92 14.58 7.31
N LYS A 175 15.16 14.64 8.39
CA LYS A 175 15.65 14.98 9.73
C LYS A 175 15.80 13.71 10.56
N PHE A 176 16.94 13.57 11.23
CA PHE A 176 17.18 12.53 12.22
C PHE A 176 18.07 13.06 13.35
N GLN A 177 17.69 12.82 14.61
CA GLN A 177 18.41 13.32 15.79
C GLN A 177 18.80 14.81 15.71
N ASN A 178 17.83 15.66 15.31
CA ASN A 178 18.01 17.12 15.12
C ASN A 178 19.05 17.55 14.08
N LYS A 179 19.47 16.65 13.19
CA LYS A 179 20.34 16.95 12.05
C LYS A 179 19.62 16.63 10.75
N TYR A 180 19.94 17.37 9.70
CA TYR A 180 19.44 17.08 8.36
C TYR A 180 20.45 16.31 7.52
N TYR A 181 19.91 15.49 6.65
CA TYR A 181 20.64 14.65 5.72
C TYR A 181 19.95 14.71 4.36
N ALA A 182 20.69 14.44 3.30
CA ALA A 182 20.18 14.42 1.94
C ALA A 182 20.88 13.34 1.10
N VAL A 183 20.23 12.93 0.02
CA VAL A 183 20.84 12.14 -1.05
C VAL A 183 21.38 13.10 -2.10
N ALA A 184 22.70 13.16 -2.27
CA ALA A 184 23.36 13.96 -3.28
C ALA A 184 23.61 13.13 -4.55
N LYS A 185 23.19 13.66 -5.70
CA LYS A 185 23.50 13.16 -7.02
C LYS A 185 24.82 13.74 -7.51
N LYS A 186 25.63 12.92 -8.17
CA LYS A 186 26.86 13.31 -8.85
C LYS A 186 26.91 12.63 -10.21
N VAL A 187 27.28 13.38 -11.25
CA VAL A 187 27.52 12.82 -12.59
C VAL A 187 29.03 12.83 -12.86
N LEU A 188 29.60 11.68 -13.20
CA LEU A 188 31.00 11.50 -13.54
C LEU A 188 31.10 10.64 -14.81
N ASN A 189 31.75 11.18 -15.85
CA ASN A 189 31.94 10.47 -17.13
C ASN A 189 30.64 9.86 -17.69
N GLY A 190 29.54 10.63 -17.64
CA GLY A 190 28.23 10.19 -18.11
C GLY A 190 27.49 9.20 -17.19
N LYS A 191 28.12 8.71 -16.12
CA LYS A 191 27.49 7.86 -15.11
C LYS A 191 26.96 8.67 -13.94
N THR A 192 25.78 8.31 -13.44
CA THR A 192 25.19 8.91 -12.25
C THR A 192 25.53 8.10 -11.01
N TYR A 193 25.88 8.80 -9.95
CA TYR A 193 26.14 8.24 -8.63
C TYR A 193 25.37 9.01 -7.56
N PHE A 194 25.08 8.34 -6.46
CA PHE A 194 24.36 8.88 -5.32
C PHE A 194 25.20 8.74 -4.06
N SER A 195 25.10 9.71 -3.15
CA SER A 195 25.74 9.64 -1.84
C SER A 195 24.80 10.18 -0.77
N ILE A 196 24.82 9.60 0.43
CA ILE A 196 24.13 10.20 1.56
C ILE A 196 25.08 11.16 2.26
N ILE A 197 24.65 12.40 2.45
CA ILE A 197 25.44 13.49 3.01
C ILE A 197 24.77 14.13 4.23
N ASN A 198 25.57 14.72 5.12
CA ASN A 198 25.09 15.64 6.15
C ASN A 198 24.97 17.10 5.63
N GLN A 199 24.51 18.03 6.47
CA GLN A 199 24.39 19.46 6.13
C GLN A 199 25.71 20.14 5.76
N GLN A 200 26.85 19.62 6.24
CA GLN A 200 28.19 20.08 5.88
C GLN A 200 28.62 19.59 4.49
N GLY A 201 27.81 18.73 3.84
CA GLY A 201 28.11 18.16 2.53
C GLY A 201 29.09 17.00 2.58
N GLU A 202 29.31 16.42 3.76
CA GLU A 202 30.20 15.28 3.97
C GLU A 202 29.45 13.98 3.71
N ALA A 203 29.99 13.14 2.83
CA ALA A 203 29.41 11.85 2.50
C ALA A 203 29.84 10.76 3.47
N PHE A 204 28.92 9.88 3.86
CA PHE A 204 29.23 8.71 4.66
C PHE A 204 29.98 7.67 3.80
N PRO A 205 31.17 7.18 4.21
CA PRO A 205 32.00 6.32 3.36
C PRO A 205 31.29 5.08 2.81
N HIS A 206 30.45 4.44 3.62
CA HIS A 206 29.68 3.25 3.26
C HIS A 206 28.41 3.54 2.44
N LEU A 207 28.08 4.81 2.22
CA LEU A 207 26.91 5.28 1.47
C LEU A 207 27.33 6.38 0.46
N LYS A 208 28.56 6.26 -0.06
CA LYS A 208 29.14 7.17 -1.04
C LYS A 208 29.25 6.48 -2.40
N ASN A 209 29.02 7.23 -3.47
CA ASN A 209 29.14 6.79 -4.86
C ASN A 209 28.34 5.51 -5.19
N LEU A 210 27.12 5.40 -4.67
CA LEU A 210 26.18 4.33 -5.01
C LEU A 210 25.72 4.52 -6.46
N GLU A 211 25.79 3.48 -7.29
CA GLU A 211 25.28 3.55 -8.68
C GLU A 211 23.75 3.64 -8.73
N PHE A 212 23.08 3.07 -7.74
CA PHE A 212 21.63 3.04 -7.61
C PHE A 212 21.15 4.00 -6.52
N PHE A 213 19.98 4.61 -6.73
CA PHE A 213 19.42 5.57 -5.79
C PHE A 213 19.00 4.89 -4.48
N PRO A 214 19.44 5.36 -3.30
CA PRO A 214 19.06 4.79 -2.01
C PRO A 214 17.66 5.29 -1.58
N ASP A 215 16.63 4.86 -2.31
CA ASP A 215 15.25 5.37 -2.17
C ASP A 215 14.59 4.98 -0.83
N ARG A 216 15.04 3.86 -0.25
CA ARG A 216 14.27 3.14 0.76
C ARG A 216 14.93 3.30 2.12
N LYS A 217 14.43 4.25 2.91
CA LYS A 217 14.90 4.51 4.28
C LYS A 217 13.80 4.29 5.31
N GLN A 218 14.22 3.93 6.51
CA GLN A 218 13.33 3.77 7.66
C GLN A 218 13.88 4.51 8.85
N ILE A 219 12.98 5.26 9.50
CA ILE A 219 13.31 6.01 10.71
C ILE A 219 12.27 5.65 11.76
N TYR A 220 12.66 4.83 12.73
CA TYR A 220 11.84 4.55 13.90
C TYR A 220 12.29 5.41 15.09
N SER A 221 11.35 5.95 15.87
CA SER A 221 11.64 6.93 16.93
C SER A 221 12.66 6.47 17.99
N LYS A 222 12.71 5.17 18.30
CA LYS A 222 13.67 4.59 19.27
C LYS A 222 15.01 4.24 18.66
N ASP A 223 15.11 4.28 17.34
CA ASP A 223 16.33 3.90 16.68
C ASP A 223 17.41 4.95 16.91
N LYS A 224 18.60 4.43 17.17
CA LYS A 224 19.81 5.24 17.28
C LYS A 224 20.51 5.40 15.93
N ASP A 225 19.90 4.92 14.86
CA ASP A 225 20.42 4.92 13.50
C ASP A 225 19.28 4.89 12.48
N VAL A 226 19.59 5.13 11.21
CA VAL A 226 18.63 5.06 10.09
C VAL A 226 19.06 3.95 9.16
N TRP A 227 18.16 3.04 8.82
CA TRP A 227 18.46 1.95 7.89
C TRP A 227 18.05 2.31 6.47
N PHE A 228 18.96 2.07 5.53
CA PHE A 228 18.75 2.20 4.10
C PHE A 228 18.78 0.81 3.45
N LEU A 229 17.77 0.50 2.63
CA LEU A 229 17.87 -0.57 1.65
C LEU A 229 18.59 0.00 0.42
N ILE A 230 19.85 -0.35 0.27
CA ILE A 230 20.67 0.02 -0.88
C ILE A 230 20.71 -1.12 -1.89
N GLN A 231 21.08 -0.80 -3.13
CA GLN A 231 21.31 -1.78 -4.18
C GLN A 231 22.80 -1.72 -4.58
N PRO A 232 23.67 -2.60 -4.05
CA PRO A 232 25.10 -2.58 -4.36
C PRO A 232 25.41 -3.03 -5.81
N THR A 233 24.61 -3.93 -6.35
CA THR A 233 24.70 -4.42 -7.73
C THR A 233 23.32 -4.56 -8.32
N GLU A 234 23.22 -4.75 -9.64
CA GLU A 234 21.95 -5.01 -10.31
C GLU A 234 21.18 -6.16 -9.63
N ASN A 235 19.91 -5.91 -9.29
CA ASN A 235 18.99 -6.85 -8.63
C ASN A 235 19.51 -7.48 -7.32
N GLN A 236 20.44 -6.84 -6.61
CA GLN A 236 20.83 -7.23 -5.26
C GLN A 236 20.73 -6.06 -4.30
N TYR A 237 20.10 -6.30 -3.16
CA TYR A 237 19.84 -5.30 -2.14
C TYR A 237 20.47 -5.70 -0.80
N ASN A 238 20.81 -4.71 0.02
CA ASN A 238 21.29 -4.93 1.38
C ASN A 238 20.88 -3.76 2.29
N PHE A 239 20.67 -4.06 3.57
CA PHE A 239 20.41 -3.04 4.56
C PHE A 239 21.70 -2.49 5.15
N VAL A 240 21.87 -1.17 5.10
CA VAL A 240 23.01 -0.47 5.67
C VAL A 240 22.55 0.68 6.55
N SER A 241 23.11 0.79 7.74
CA SER A 241 22.78 1.85 8.69
C SER A 241 23.60 3.12 8.44
N LEU A 242 22.98 4.29 8.61
CA LEU A 242 23.54 5.60 8.28
C LEU A 242 24.78 5.93 9.11
N LEU A 243 24.64 5.97 10.44
CA LEU A 243 25.65 6.49 11.36
C LEU A 243 26.71 5.45 11.69
N LYS A 244 26.30 4.19 11.89
CA LYS A 244 27.22 3.10 12.32
C LYS A 244 27.77 2.28 11.18
N GLY A 245 27.24 2.42 9.95
CA GLY A 245 27.65 1.61 8.80
C GLY A 245 27.42 0.11 8.99
N LYS A 246 26.49 -0.27 9.88
CA LYS A 246 26.15 -1.68 10.10
C LYS A 246 25.47 -2.22 8.86
N LYS A 247 25.85 -3.41 8.43
CA LYS A 247 25.22 -4.12 7.32
C LYS A 247 24.48 -5.34 7.84
N LEU A 248 23.30 -5.63 7.30
CA LEU A 248 22.74 -6.98 7.46
C LEU A 248 23.64 -7.98 6.73
N LYS A 249 23.75 -9.18 7.28
CA LYS A 249 24.60 -10.23 6.72
C LYS A 249 24.03 -10.74 5.40
N GLU A 250 22.71 -10.79 5.31
CA GLU A 250 21.97 -11.26 4.15
C GLU A 250 21.91 -10.20 3.05
N THR A 251 22.04 -10.66 1.81
CA THR A 251 21.67 -9.92 0.60
C THR A 251 20.30 -10.38 0.14
N PHE A 252 19.57 -9.49 -0.52
CA PHE A 252 18.20 -9.74 -0.97
C PHE A 252 18.12 -9.55 -2.48
N ASN A 253 17.29 -10.33 -3.15
CA ASN A 253 17.10 -10.19 -4.60
C ASN A 253 15.77 -9.51 -4.92
N GLU A 254 14.78 -9.62 -4.03
CA GLU A 254 13.45 -9.04 -4.18
C GLU A 254 12.93 -8.55 -2.83
N SER A 255 12.06 -7.54 -2.87
CA SER A 255 11.35 -7.01 -1.70
C SER A 255 9.90 -6.70 -2.07
N TYR A 256 8.97 -7.35 -1.38
CA TYR A 256 7.54 -7.14 -1.57
C TYR A 256 6.95 -6.35 -0.40
N ASN A 257 5.90 -5.57 -0.68
CA ASN A 257 5.11 -4.81 0.30
C ASN A 257 5.87 -3.76 1.12
N TRP A 258 7.06 -3.37 0.65
CA TRP A 258 7.88 -2.35 1.28
C TRP A 258 7.13 -1.03 1.50
N ARG A 259 6.27 -0.62 0.56
CA ARG A 259 5.55 0.66 0.64
C ARG A 259 4.19 0.61 1.35
N HIS A 260 3.44 -0.49 1.22
CA HIS A 260 2.04 -0.54 1.67
C HIS A 260 1.87 -0.85 3.17
N ASN A 261 2.69 -1.73 3.75
CA ASN A 261 2.48 -2.23 5.12
C ASN A 261 3.62 -1.91 6.09
N GLN A 262 4.75 -1.38 5.61
CA GLN A 262 5.88 -0.99 6.45
C GLN A 262 5.48 0.06 7.49
N GLN A 263 4.69 1.07 7.10
CA GLN A 263 4.38 2.15 8.03
C GLN A 263 3.46 1.68 9.15
N ASN A 264 2.56 0.73 8.87
CA ASN A 264 1.65 0.21 9.89
C ASN A 264 2.32 -0.82 10.79
N PHE A 265 3.10 -1.74 10.23
CA PHE A 265 3.58 -2.93 10.95
C PHE A 265 5.08 -3.14 10.91
N ALA A 266 5.82 -2.39 10.11
CA ALA A 266 7.26 -2.55 9.96
C ALA A 266 7.65 -4.00 9.65
N TYR A 267 6.91 -4.64 8.75
CA TYR A 267 7.23 -5.94 8.19
C TYR A 267 7.42 -5.82 6.68
N ALA A 268 8.40 -6.54 6.16
CA ALA A 268 8.65 -6.66 4.73
C ALA A 268 8.86 -8.12 4.36
N ILE A 269 8.26 -8.55 3.26
CA ILE A 269 8.59 -9.84 2.66
C ILE A 269 9.86 -9.63 1.85
N MET A 270 10.90 -10.39 2.18
CA MET A 270 12.22 -10.28 1.57
C MET A 270 12.61 -11.64 1.00
N LYS A 271 13.18 -11.64 -0.21
CA LYS A 271 13.74 -12.84 -0.84
C LYS A 271 15.24 -12.85 -0.72
N THR A 272 15.81 -13.93 -0.23
CA THR A 272 17.27 -14.15 -0.16
C THR A 272 17.58 -15.57 -0.59
N ASN A 273 18.55 -15.76 -1.49
CA ASN A 273 18.91 -17.07 -2.05
C ASN A 273 17.69 -17.86 -2.58
N ASP A 274 16.79 -17.18 -3.29
CA ASP A 274 15.52 -17.73 -3.80
C ASP A 274 14.52 -18.21 -2.74
N GLU A 275 14.70 -17.80 -1.49
CA GLU A 275 13.81 -18.14 -0.39
C GLU A 275 13.12 -16.89 0.17
N PHE A 276 11.81 -16.96 0.35
CA PHE A 276 11.03 -15.88 0.95
C PHE A 276 11.04 -15.95 2.47
N GLY A 277 11.18 -14.81 3.13
CA GLY A 277 11.02 -14.66 4.57
C GLY A 277 10.31 -13.35 4.93
N LEU A 278 9.93 -13.21 6.19
CA LEU A 278 9.32 -11.99 6.72
C LEU A 278 10.31 -11.30 7.67
N LEU A 279 10.81 -10.14 7.28
CA LEU A 279 11.75 -9.35 8.07
C LEU A 279 10.99 -8.36 8.97
N ASP A 280 11.31 -8.34 10.27
CA ASP A 280 10.91 -7.26 11.18
C ASP A 280 11.89 -6.11 11.05
N LEU A 281 11.37 -4.99 10.56
CA LEU A 281 12.12 -3.81 10.19
C LEU A 281 12.48 -2.92 11.39
N VAL A 282 11.78 -3.07 12.52
CA VAL A 282 12.17 -2.40 13.77
C VAL A 282 13.39 -3.08 14.39
N SER A 283 13.40 -4.41 14.40
CA SER A 283 14.48 -5.18 15.03
C SER A 283 15.61 -5.58 14.08
N MET A 284 15.36 -5.46 12.77
CA MET A 284 16.20 -5.97 11.68
C MET A 284 16.50 -7.47 11.83
N LYS A 285 15.48 -8.24 12.22
CA LYS A 285 15.56 -9.71 12.41
C LYS A 285 14.41 -10.40 11.71
N TRP A 286 14.65 -11.63 11.26
CA TRP A 286 13.61 -12.47 10.68
C TRP A 286 12.50 -12.76 11.69
N LYS A 287 11.28 -12.30 11.38
CA LYS A 287 10.06 -12.75 12.04
C LYS A 287 9.69 -14.17 11.61
N ILE A 288 9.83 -14.43 10.31
CA ILE A 288 9.78 -15.76 9.71
C ILE A 288 11.03 -15.89 8.86
N LYS A 289 11.82 -16.94 9.10
CA LYS A 289 13.08 -17.16 8.38
C LYS A 289 12.81 -17.53 6.92
N PRO A 290 13.70 -17.15 5.99
CA PRO A 290 13.69 -17.63 4.62
C PRO A 290 13.62 -19.16 4.56
N SER A 291 12.79 -19.68 3.67
CA SER A 291 12.71 -21.10 3.36
C SER A 291 12.13 -21.31 1.97
N LYS A 292 12.58 -22.35 1.25
CA LYS A 292 11.93 -22.81 -0.01
C LYS A 292 10.45 -23.17 0.14
N LYS A 293 9.98 -23.44 1.36
CA LYS A 293 8.57 -23.74 1.64
C LYS A 293 7.69 -22.49 1.72
N ASN A 294 8.30 -21.32 1.85
CA ASN A 294 7.56 -20.06 1.96
C ASN A 294 7.23 -19.56 0.55
N ASP A 295 5.95 -19.42 0.26
CA ASP A 295 5.38 -18.98 -1.01
C ASP A 295 4.79 -17.55 -0.88
N PHE A 296 5.48 -16.68 -0.15
CA PHE A 296 4.94 -15.39 0.28
C PHE A 296 4.89 -14.37 -0.87
N GLY A 297 3.70 -13.91 -1.22
CA GLY A 297 3.49 -12.83 -2.18
C GLY A 297 3.19 -11.49 -1.50
N TYR A 298 2.06 -11.42 -0.79
CA TYR A 298 1.55 -10.16 -0.23
C TYR A 298 1.33 -10.14 1.28
N LEU A 299 1.50 -8.97 1.90
CA LEU A 299 1.00 -8.75 3.26
C LEU A 299 -0.38 -8.11 3.19
N LYS A 300 -1.34 -8.71 3.89
CA LYS A 300 -2.69 -8.20 4.07
C LYS A 300 -2.96 -8.07 5.56
N PHE A 301 -3.99 -7.33 5.94
CA PHE A 301 -4.39 -7.25 7.33
C PHE A 301 -5.88 -6.97 7.47
N SER A 302 -6.42 -7.29 8.65
CA SER A 302 -7.73 -6.80 9.09
C SER A 302 -7.62 -6.15 10.47
N CYS A 303 -8.41 -5.11 10.71
CA CYS A 303 -8.52 -4.45 12.00
C CYS A 303 -9.96 -3.96 12.23
N SER A 304 -10.36 -3.82 13.49
CA SER A 304 -11.68 -3.30 13.86
C SER A 304 -11.69 -1.80 14.06
N GLU A 305 -10.52 -1.19 14.15
CA GLU A 305 -10.32 0.24 14.41
C GLU A 305 -9.25 0.79 13.46
N PRO A 306 -9.28 2.10 13.16
CA PRO A 306 -8.21 2.76 12.41
C PRO A 306 -6.83 2.56 13.05
N LEU A 307 -5.82 2.34 12.21
CA LEU A 307 -4.42 2.30 12.64
C LEU A 307 -3.83 3.71 12.65
N ALA A 308 -2.91 3.95 13.58
CA ALA A 308 -2.46 5.30 13.92
C ALA A 308 -1.69 6.05 12.82
N ILE A 309 -1.22 5.38 11.74
CA ILE A 309 -0.55 6.05 10.60
C ILE A 309 -1.48 6.24 9.40
N ASN A 310 -2.60 5.51 9.33
CA ASN A 310 -3.43 5.46 8.13
C ASN A 310 -4.55 6.51 8.07
N TYR A 311 -4.81 7.31 9.11
CA TYR A 311 -6.12 7.98 9.22
C TYR A 311 -6.10 9.46 9.66
N GLU A 312 -5.39 10.29 8.90
CA GLU A 312 -5.82 11.70 8.78
C GLU A 312 -6.75 11.92 7.58
N LYS A 313 -6.76 11.05 6.55
CA LYS A 313 -7.52 11.27 5.30
C LYS A 313 -8.04 10.03 4.54
N ASP A 314 -7.97 8.81 5.09
CA ASP A 314 -8.36 7.59 4.34
C ASP A 314 -7.49 7.32 3.09
N GLU A 315 -6.34 7.99 2.98
CA GLU A 315 -5.39 7.85 1.88
C GLU A 315 -4.28 6.88 2.29
N PHE A 316 -4.07 5.80 1.52
CA PHE A 316 -2.86 4.98 1.56
C PHE A 316 -1.65 5.77 1.03
N SER A 317 -1.29 6.87 1.69
CA SER A 317 -0.13 7.69 1.33
C SER A 317 1.08 7.22 2.12
N TYR A 318 1.94 6.42 1.48
CA TYR A 318 3.26 6.12 2.03
C TYR A 318 4.06 7.42 2.21
N ARG A 319 4.40 7.77 3.45
CA ARG A 319 5.14 9.01 3.79
C ARG A 319 6.64 8.76 4.02
N GLU A 320 7.48 9.04 3.02
CA GLU A 320 8.94 8.74 3.06
C GLU A 320 9.77 9.50 4.10
N ASN A 321 9.27 10.64 4.58
CA ASN A 321 10.03 11.56 5.45
C ASN A 321 9.47 11.65 6.87
N VAL A 322 8.63 10.70 7.28
CA VAL A 322 8.03 10.67 8.63
C VAL A 322 8.83 9.73 9.53
N VAL A 323 9.19 10.22 10.72
CA VAL A 323 9.70 9.36 11.80
C VAL A 323 8.52 8.60 12.39
N ILE A 324 8.57 7.27 12.32
CA ILE A 324 7.50 6.42 12.79
C ILE A 324 7.73 6.07 14.27
N PRO A 325 6.80 6.38 15.19
CA PRO A 325 6.93 5.97 16.58
C PRO A 325 6.96 4.44 16.71
N THR A 326 7.92 3.91 17.47
CA THR A 326 8.10 2.44 17.57
C THR A 326 6.96 1.83 18.37
N GLU A 327 6.48 2.52 19.40
CA GLU A 327 5.30 2.19 20.19
C GLU A 327 4.07 2.02 19.30
N MET A 328 3.91 2.89 18.31
CA MET A 328 2.79 2.88 17.40
C MET A 328 2.80 1.64 16.51
N ILE A 329 3.97 1.24 15.99
CA ILE A 329 4.12 -0.05 15.29
C ILE A 329 3.70 -1.21 16.20
N LEU A 330 4.16 -1.21 17.45
CA LEU A 330 3.85 -2.27 18.40
C LEU A 330 2.37 -2.30 18.78
N GLU A 331 1.72 -1.14 18.83
CA GLU A 331 0.28 -1.02 19.07
C GLU A 331 -0.53 -1.49 17.88
N ASN A 332 -0.20 -1.05 16.66
CA ASN A 332 -0.84 -1.49 15.42
C ASN A 332 -0.78 -3.02 15.27
N ARG A 333 0.37 -3.64 15.59
CA ARG A 333 0.55 -5.11 15.58
C ARG A 333 -0.36 -5.83 16.58
N LYS A 334 -0.87 -5.16 17.62
CA LYS A 334 -1.85 -5.74 18.57
C LYS A 334 -3.28 -5.57 18.10
N LYS A 335 -3.57 -4.49 17.37
CA LYS A 335 -4.92 -4.14 16.88
C LYS A 335 -5.31 -4.82 15.56
N ALA A 336 -4.33 -5.38 14.84
CA ALA A 336 -4.56 -5.99 13.54
C ALA A 336 -4.22 -7.48 13.52
N PHE A 337 -4.98 -8.24 12.74
CA PHE A 337 -4.59 -9.55 12.26
C PHE A 337 -3.83 -9.39 10.96
N ILE A 338 -2.58 -9.85 10.91
CA ILE A 338 -1.72 -9.74 9.73
C ILE A 338 -1.68 -11.10 9.04
N TYR A 339 -1.88 -11.07 7.74
CA TYR A 339 -1.91 -12.24 6.88
C TYR A 339 -0.83 -12.15 5.81
N ILE A 340 -0.30 -13.31 5.43
CA ILE A 340 0.58 -13.48 4.29
C ILE A 340 -0.21 -14.18 3.21
N GLU A 341 -0.41 -13.52 2.08
CA GLU A 341 -1.03 -14.07 0.88
C GLU A 341 0.02 -14.76 0.01
N ASN A 342 -0.29 -15.95 -0.51
CA ASN A 342 0.54 -16.62 -1.50
C ASN A 342 -0.01 -16.47 -2.93
N ASP A 343 0.76 -16.94 -3.91
CA ASP A 343 0.39 -16.90 -5.33
C ASP A 343 -0.90 -17.69 -5.64
N ASN A 344 -1.23 -18.67 -4.79
CA ASN A 344 -2.47 -19.44 -4.87
C ASN A 344 -3.65 -18.74 -4.18
N ARG A 345 -3.55 -17.45 -3.84
CA ARG A 345 -4.62 -16.64 -3.21
C ARG A 345 -5.11 -17.19 -1.87
N ASN A 346 -4.23 -17.90 -1.15
CA ASN A 346 -4.49 -18.35 0.22
C ASN A 346 -3.79 -17.46 1.23
N TYR A 347 -4.30 -17.46 2.47
CA TYR A 347 -3.80 -16.62 3.54
C TYR A 347 -3.21 -17.45 4.68
N TYR A 348 -2.02 -17.09 5.14
CA TYR A 348 -1.40 -17.60 6.36
C TYR A 348 -1.38 -16.53 7.45
N ASP A 349 -1.52 -16.89 8.72
CA ASP A 349 -1.10 -15.97 9.79
C ASP A 349 0.43 -15.96 9.96
N LEU A 350 0.93 -15.10 10.85
CA LEU A 350 2.35 -15.01 11.17
C LEU A 350 2.93 -16.24 11.89
N LYS A 351 2.10 -17.23 12.25
CA LYS A 351 2.52 -18.56 12.74
C LYS A 351 2.46 -19.62 11.64
N LEU A 352 2.18 -19.22 10.40
CA LEU A 352 2.03 -20.07 9.22
C LEU A 352 0.83 -21.03 9.28
N ASN A 353 -0.21 -20.70 10.05
CA ASN A 353 -1.47 -21.43 9.96
C ASN A 353 -2.22 -20.98 8.71
N LEU A 354 -2.57 -21.93 7.85
CA LEU A 354 -3.33 -21.69 6.63
C LEU A 354 -4.81 -21.42 6.93
N TYR A 355 -5.36 -20.40 6.28
CA TYR A 355 -6.77 -20.08 6.25
C TYR A 355 -7.34 -20.38 4.87
N LYS A 356 -8.13 -21.44 4.79
CA LYS A 356 -8.89 -21.83 3.61
C LYS A 356 -10.31 -22.22 4.02
N PRO A 357 -11.35 -21.87 3.26
CA PRO A 357 -12.69 -22.34 3.55
C PRO A 357 -12.77 -23.87 3.43
N ILE A 358 -13.64 -24.47 4.23
CA ILE A 358 -14.10 -25.86 4.03
C ILE A 358 -15.26 -25.78 3.04
N ASP A 359 -15.26 -26.70 2.06
CA ASP A 359 -16.32 -26.81 1.06
C ASP A 359 -17.65 -27.30 1.64
#